data_AF-A0A2G2IZI7-F1
#
_entry.id   AF-A0A2G2IZI7-F1
#
_cell.length_a   1.000
_cell.length_b   1.000
_cell.length_c   1.000
_cell.angle_alpha   90.00
_cell.angle_beta   90.00
_cell.angle_gamma   90.00
#
_symmetry.space_group_name_H-M   'P 1'
#
loop_
_entity.id
_entity.type
_entity.pdbx_description
1 polymer ?
#
loop_
_entity_poly.entity_id
_entity_poly.type
_entity_poly.pdbx_seq_one_letter_code
_entity_poly.pdbx_strand_id
1 'polypeptide(L)'
;MFGGLCFMNNGHMLCGVHHKDGQDGAMFRVGPESYQAAMQIDGIGELTFTGRPMKGLVECVGALLEDDETRGKVLSMALEFTASLPPK
;
A
#
# COMPACT_ATOMS: atom_id res chain seq x y z
N MET A 1 -7.43 -2.92 -11.63
CA MET A 1 -7.87 -1.62 -11.07
C MET A 1 -8.89 -1.93 -9.99
N PHE A 2 -8.65 -1.50 -8.75
CA PHE A 2 -9.33 -2.01 -7.54
C PHE A 2 -10.66 -1.31 -7.24
N GLY A 3 -11.26 -0.63 -8.24
CA GLY A 3 -12.55 0.06 -8.06
C GLY A 3 -12.51 1.30 -7.17
N GLY A 4 -11.33 1.87 -6.91
CA GLY A 4 -11.17 3.07 -6.09
C GLY A 4 -10.15 4.06 -6.65
N LEU A 5 -9.57 4.89 -5.78
CA LEU A 5 -8.62 5.94 -6.17
C LEU A 5 -7.19 5.45 -6.08
N CYS A 6 -6.38 5.79 -7.08
CA CYS A 6 -4.96 5.45 -7.14
C CYS A 6 -4.13 6.73 -7.20
N PHE A 7 -3.18 6.86 -6.28
CA PHE A 7 -2.20 7.93 -6.25
C PHE A 7 -0.92 7.48 -6.92
N MET A 8 -0.36 8.37 -7.74
CA MET A 8 0.82 8.11 -8.54
C MET A 8 1.96 8.99 -8.08
N ASN A 9 3.18 8.46 -8.06
CA ASN A 9 4.42 9.19 -7.87
C ASN A 9 5.28 9.00 -9.12
N ASN A 10 5.54 10.08 -9.88
CA ASN A 10 6.35 10.05 -11.11
C ASN A 10 5.97 8.91 -12.09
N GLY A 11 4.67 8.69 -12.30
CA GLY A 11 4.15 7.63 -13.19
C GLY A 11 4.10 6.22 -12.59
N HIS A 12 4.59 6.03 -11.38
CA HIS A 12 4.49 4.78 -10.62
C HIS A 12 3.31 4.81 -9.66
N MET A 13 2.60 3.70 -9.51
CA MET A 13 1.60 3.56 -8.44
C MET A 13 2.30 3.68 -7.09
N LEU A 14 1.85 4.61 -6.26
CA LEU A 14 2.34 4.84 -4.90
C LEU A 14 1.46 4.11 -3.89
N CYS A 15 0.19 4.47 -3.87
CA CYS A 15 -0.82 3.89 -3.02
C CYS A 15 -2.20 4.03 -3.67
N GLY A 16 -3.21 3.41 -3.08
CA GLY A 16 -4.59 3.60 -3.51
C GLY A 16 -5.56 3.22 -2.40
N VAL A 17 -6.77 3.77 -2.47
CA VAL A 17 -7.88 3.41 -1.58
C VAL A 17 -8.94 2.68 -2.38
N HIS A 18 -9.64 1.75 -1.75
CA HIS A 18 -10.74 1.02 -2.34
C HIS A 18 -11.83 0.76 -1.31
N HIS A 19 -13.06 0.59 -1.80
CA HIS A 19 -14.18 0.11 -1.00
C HIS A 19 -14.59 -1.26 -1.53
N LYS A 20 -14.48 -2.31 -0.70
CA LYS A 20 -14.81 -3.68 -1.10
C LYS A 20 -15.50 -4.42 0.03
N ASP A 21 -16.53 -5.19 -0.31
CA ASP A 21 -17.28 -6.04 0.63
C ASP A 21 -17.78 -5.25 1.87
N GLY A 22 -18.12 -3.97 1.69
CA GLY A 22 -18.58 -3.07 2.74
C GLY A 22 -17.46 -2.50 3.63
N GLN A 23 -16.20 -2.64 3.24
CA GLN A 23 -15.03 -2.20 4.01
C GLN A 23 -14.12 -1.29 3.18
N ASP A 24 -13.64 -0.22 3.81
CA ASP A 24 -12.60 0.65 3.26
C ASP A 24 -11.22 0.04 3.50
N GLY A 25 -10.38 0.11 2.48
CA GLY A 25 -8.99 -0.33 2.55
C GLY A 25 -8.08 0.59 1.74
N ALA A 26 -6.80 0.56 2.07
CA ALA A 26 -5.75 1.16 1.26
C ALA A 26 -4.64 0.17 0.99
N MET A 27 -4.03 0.33 -0.17
CA MET A 27 -2.86 -0.43 -0.58
C MET A 27 -1.65 0.50 -0.75
N PHE A 28 -0.46 0.00 -0.43
CA PHE A 28 0.79 0.76 -0.52
C PHE A 28 1.87 -0.05 -1.24
N ARG A 29 2.58 0.58 -2.18
CA ARG A 29 3.67 -0.04 -2.95
C ARG A 29 5.01 0.17 -2.25
N VAL A 30 5.24 -0.58 -1.18
CA VAL A 30 6.45 -0.49 -0.34
C VAL A 30 7.70 -1.12 -0.97
N GLY A 31 7.55 -1.89 -2.04
CA GLY A 31 8.66 -2.59 -2.69
C GLY A 31 9.10 -3.86 -1.96
N PRO A 32 9.90 -4.71 -2.61
CA PRO A 32 10.24 -6.03 -2.09
C PRO A 32 11.13 -5.99 -0.84
N GLU A 33 11.99 -4.98 -0.70
CA GLU A 33 12.93 -4.84 0.41
C GLU A 33 12.22 -4.47 1.72
N SER A 34 11.28 -3.52 1.65
CA SER A 34 10.52 -3.06 2.82
C SER A 34 9.28 -3.93 3.12
N TYR A 35 8.94 -4.90 2.27
CA TYR A 35 7.73 -5.72 2.43
C TYR A 35 7.67 -6.43 3.80
N GLN A 36 8.75 -7.09 4.21
CA GLN A 36 8.78 -7.82 5.48
C GLN A 36 8.69 -6.87 6.68
N ALA A 37 9.35 -5.70 6.61
CA ALA A 37 9.25 -4.69 7.65
C ALA A 37 7.82 -4.12 7.75
N ALA A 38 7.18 -3.86 6.62
CA ALA A 38 5.79 -3.40 6.57
C ALA A 38 4.82 -4.44 7.16
N MET A 39 5.05 -5.74 6.94
CA MET A 39 4.25 -6.82 7.54
C MET A 39 4.37 -6.92 9.07
N GLN A 40 5.38 -6.30 9.68
CA GLN A 40 5.50 -6.24 11.15
C GLN A 40 4.75 -5.05 11.76
N ILE A 41 4.15 -4.18 10.95
CA ILE A 41 3.36 -3.06 11.42
C ILE A 41 1.94 -3.56 11.70
N ASP A 42 1.47 -3.36 12.94
CA ASP A 42 0.13 -3.75 13.35
C ASP A 42 -0.91 -3.15 12.40
N GLY A 43 -1.79 -4.00 11.88
CA GLY A 43 -2.85 -3.58 10.95
C GLY A 43 -2.46 -3.55 9.47
N ILE A 44 -1.22 -3.92 9.14
CA ILE A 44 -0.78 -4.15 7.76
C ILE A 44 -0.85 -5.64 7.45
N GLY A 45 -1.38 -5.97 6.27
CA GLY A 45 -1.55 -7.34 5.81
C GLY A 45 -1.21 -7.53 4.35
N GLU A 46 -1.19 -8.79 3.91
CA GLU A 46 -1.00 -9.11 2.50
C GLU A 46 -2.15 -8.58 1.67
N LEU A 47 -1.85 -8.05 0.49
CA LEU A 47 -2.87 -7.63 -0.46
C LEU A 47 -3.61 -8.85 -1.02
N THR A 48 -4.87 -9.04 -0.65
CA THR A 48 -5.63 -10.28 -0.95
C THR A 48 -6.34 -10.29 -2.32
N PHE A 49 -6.34 -9.19 -3.07
CA PHE A 49 -7.20 -8.99 -4.25
C PHE A 49 -6.87 -9.80 -5.49
N THR A 50 -5.59 -10.13 -5.72
CA THR A 50 -5.14 -10.61 -7.04
C THR A 50 -5.10 -12.13 -7.17
N GLY A 51 -5.51 -12.87 -6.13
CA GLY A 51 -5.39 -14.34 -6.07
C GLY A 51 -3.93 -14.84 -6.08
N ARG A 52 -2.96 -13.92 -6.13
CA ARG A 52 -1.52 -14.14 -6.03
C ARG A 52 -0.94 -13.02 -5.18
N PRO A 53 -0.11 -13.34 -4.16
CA PRO A 53 0.63 -12.32 -3.42
C PRO A 53 1.50 -11.51 -4.39
N MET A 54 1.29 -10.20 -4.41
CA MET A 54 2.14 -9.29 -5.17
C MET A 54 3.24 -8.79 -4.24
N LYS A 55 4.47 -9.30 -4.45
CA LYS A 55 5.62 -8.88 -3.66
C LYS A 55 5.76 -7.35 -3.70
N GLY A 56 5.88 -6.74 -2.52
CA GLY A 56 6.06 -5.29 -2.38
C GLY A 56 4.79 -4.45 -2.44
N LEU A 57 3.62 -5.07 -2.34
CA LEU A 57 2.33 -4.40 -2.13
C LEU A 57 1.68 -4.91 -0.85
N VAL A 58 1.30 -3.99 0.02
CA VAL A 58 0.66 -4.29 1.31
C VAL A 58 -0.71 -3.64 1.39
N GLU A 59 -1.58 -4.16 2.24
CA GLU A 59 -2.94 -3.67 2.48
C GLU A 59 -3.08 -3.20 3.94
N CYS A 60 -3.86 -2.15 4.14
CA CYS A 60 -4.31 -1.62 5.42
C CYS A 60 -5.84 -1.50 5.37
N VAL A 61 -6.54 -1.94 6.42
CA VAL A 61 -8.01 -2.02 6.41
C VAL A 61 -8.65 -1.20 7.55
N GLY A 62 -9.82 -0.65 7.28
CA GLY A 62 -10.74 -0.09 8.28
C GLY A 62 -10.14 1.03 9.12
N ALA A 63 -10.34 0.96 10.44
CA ALA A 63 -9.97 2.01 11.41
C ALA A 63 -8.47 2.37 11.42
N LEU A 64 -7.60 1.47 10.94
CA LEU A 64 -6.16 1.73 10.86
C LEU A 64 -5.79 2.73 9.77
N LEU A 65 -6.69 2.94 8.78
CA LEU A 65 -6.53 4.03 7.83
C LEU A 65 -6.61 5.40 8.49
N GLU A 66 -7.29 5.52 9.63
CA GLU A 66 -7.44 6.77 10.37
C GLU A 66 -6.24 7.05 11.28
N ASP A 67 -5.35 6.07 11.49
CA ASP A 67 -4.11 6.26 12.24
C ASP A 67 -3.02 6.90 11.35
N ASP A 68 -2.83 8.21 11.55
CA ASP A 68 -1.83 9.01 10.84
C ASP A 68 -0.39 8.50 11.03
N GLU A 69 -0.06 7.92 12.19
CA GLU A 69 1.30 7.43 12.48
C GLU A 69 1.59 6.16 11.67
N THR A 70 0.68 5.18 11.76
CA THR A 70 0.79 3.93 10.99
C THR A 70 0.74 4.20 9.50
N ARG A 71 -0.22 5.01 9.04
CA ARG A 71 -0.36 5.40 7.63
C ARG A 71 0.88 6.14 7.13
N GLY A 72 1.44 7.05 7.93
CA GLY A 72 2.65 7.80 7.61
C GLY A 72 3.88 6.90 7.45
N LYS A 73 4.07 5.93 8.33
CA LYS A 73 5.19 4.96 8.25
C LYS A 73 5.14 4.17 6.95
N VAL A 74 3.99 3.60 6.60
CA VAL A 74 3.86 2.75 5.40
C VAL A 74 3.94 3.60 4.12
N LEU A 75 3.35 4.80 4.14
CA LEU A 75 3.45 5.74 3.03
C LEU A 75 4.90 6.16 2.76
N SER A 76 5.71 6.37 3.81
CA SER A 76 7.12 6.72 3.68
C SER A 76 7.90 5.61 2.97
N MET A 77 7.68 4.34 3.35
CA MET A 77 8.28 3.19 2.66
C MET A 77 7.88 3.14 1.18
N ALA A 78 6.62 3.44 0.86
CA ALA A 78 6.14 3.46 -0.53
C ALA A 78 6.73 4.64 -1.34
N LEU A 79 6.90 5.80 -0.71
CA LEU A 79 7.55 6.96 -1.33
C LEU A 79 9.02 6.67 -1.64
N GLU A 80 9.76 6.13 -0.68
CA GLU A 80 11.16 5.72 -0.87
C GLU A 80 11.32 4.72 -2.03
N PHE A 81 10.47 3.69 -2.07
CA PHE A 81 10.51 2.72 -3.15
C PHE A 81 10.15 3.33 -4.50
N THR A 82 9.05 4.08 -4.59
CA THR A 82 8.63 4.64 -5.88
C THR A 82 9.56 5.72 -6.41
N ALA A 83 10.26 6.45 -5.53
CA ALA A 83 11.27 7.43 -5.91
C ALA A 83 12.56 6.78 -6.45
N SER A 84 12.87 5.54 -6.08
CA SER A 84 14.05 4.81 -6.57
C SER A 84 13.85 4.16 -7.94
N LEU A 85 12.60 4.09 -8.43
CA LEU A 85 12.30 3.49 -9.71
C LEU A 85 12.74 4.38 -10.89
N PRO A 86 13.17 3.78 -12.01
CA PRO A 86 13.46 4.54 -13.22
C PRO A 86 12.25 5.37 -13.69
N PRO A 87 12.47 6.50 -14.39
CA PRO A 87 11.40 7.25 -15.02
C PRO A 87 10.56 6.37 -15.96
N LYS A 88 9.26 6.65 -16.03
CA LYS A 88 8.35 6.01 -16.99
C LYS A 88 8.16 6.85 -18.24
#